data_AF-A0A2D2D1R0-F1
#
_entry.id   AF-A0A2D2D1R0-F1
#
_cell.length_a   1.000
_cell.length_b   1.000
_cell.length_c   1.000
_cell.angle_alpha   90.00
_cell.angle_beta   90.00
_cell.angle_gamma   90.00
#
_symmetry.space_group_name_H-M   'P 1'
#
loop_
_entity.id
_entity.type
_entity.pdbx_description
1 polymer ?
#
loop_
_entity_poly.entity_id
_entity_poly.type
_entity_poly.pdbx_seq_one_letter_code
_entity_poly.pdbx_strand_id
1 'polypeptide(L)' 'MGEIVNLRRARKDQARRLREAEASANRLAFGRAKSERDLAAATAELEQKRHDAHRLAGGGEAPEERD' A
#
# COMPACT_ATOMS: atom_id res chain seq x y z
N MET A 1 42.02 4.87 16.86
CA MET A 1 41.81 3.47 17.29
C MET A 1 40.62 2.95 16.52
N GLY A 2 40.81 1.98 15.62
CA GLY A 2 39.74 1.51 14.71
C GLY A 2 38.97 0.37 15.34
N GLU A 3 37.64 0.48 15.38
CA GLU A 3 36.78 -0.61 15.83
C GLU A 3 36.72 -1.71 14.77
N ILE A 4 37.11 -2.93 15.15
CA ILE A 4 37.08 -4.08 14.24
C ILE A 4 35.65 -4.61 14.19
N VAL A 5 34.92 -4.25 13.14
CA VAL A 5 33.52 -4.66 12.97
C VAL A 5 33.44 -5.96 12.18
N ASN A 6 32.70 -6.95 12.70
CA ASN A 6 32.46 -8.19 11.98
C ASN A 6 31.38 -8.00 10.90
N LEU A 7 31.82 -7.78 9.66
CA LEU A 7 30.92 -7.55 8.52
C LEU A 7 29.97 -8.71 8.24
N ARG A 8 30.37 -9.96 8.52
CA ARG A 8 29.50 -11.13 8.34
C ARG A 8 28.30 -11.07 9.30
N ARG A 9 28.54 -10.71 10.56
CA ARG A 9 27.47 -10.52 11.55
C ARG A 9 26.56 -9.34 11.16
N ALA A 10 27.15 -8.21 10.77
CA ALA A 10 26.41 -7.04 10.33
C ALA A 10 25.48 -7.34 9.13
N ARG A 11 25.96 -8.05 8.11
CA ARG A 11 25.14 -8.48 6.96
C ARG A 11 24.02 -9.43 7.36
N LYS A 12 24.29 -10.37 8.28
CA LYS A 12 23.28 -11.31 8.78
C LYS A 12 22.16 -10.58 9.50
N ASP A 13 22.51 -9.60 10.33
CA ASP A 13 21.54 -8.80 11.07
C ASP A 13 20.73 -7.89 10.13
N GLN A 14 21.36 -7.30 9.11
CA GLN A 14 20.65 -6.57 8.05
C GLN A 14 19.66 -7.48 7.30
N ALA A 15 20.09 -8.68 6.89
CA ALA A 15 19.22 -9.64 6.21
C ALA A 15 18.05 -10.10 7.09
N ARG A 16 18.24 -10.21 8.41
CA ARG A 16 17.14 -10.52 9.34
C ARG A 16 16.12 -9.37 9.38
N ARG A 17 16.59 -8.14 9.53
CA ARG A 17 15.73 -6.94 9.56
C ARG A 17 14.90 -6.77 8.28
N LEU A 18 15.49 -7.03 7.12
CA LEU A 18 14.78 -6.96 5.84
C LEU A 18 13.66 -8.00 5.78
N ARG A 19 13.93 -9.25 6.15
CA ARG A 19 12.90 -10.30 6.20
C ARG A 19 11.77 -9.99 7.19
N GLU A 20 12.08 -9.38 8.33
CA GLU A 20 11.06 -8.97 9.30
C GLU A 20 10.17 -7.86 8.75
N ALA A 21 10.76 -6.89 8.04
CA ALA A 21 10.02 -5.83 7.37
C ALA A 21 9.09 -6.40 6.28
N GLU A 22 9.60 -7.28 5.42
CA GLU A 22 8.81 -7.98 4.40
C GLU A 22 7.68 -8.81 5.04
N ALA A 23 7.96 -9.55 6.11
CA ALA A 23 6.95 -10.31 6.82
C ALA A 23 5.87 -9.41 7.44
N SER A 24 6.24 -8.22 7.93
CA SER A 24 5.28 -7.25 8.44
C SER A 24 4.37 -6.71 7.33
N ALA A 25 4.93 -6.37 6.17
CA ALA A 25 4.18 -5.94 5.00
C ALA A 25 3.24 -7.06 4.51
N ASN A 26 3.72 -8.30 4.46
CA ASN A 26 2.92 -9.45 4.07
C ASN A 26 1.81 -9.77 5.08
N ARG A 27 2.03 -9.59 6.38
CA ARG A 27 0.95 -9.71 7.38
C ARG A 27 -0.13 -8.65 7.17
N LEU A 28 0.24 -7.42 6.79
CA LEU A 28 -0.74 -6.38 6.47
C LEU A 28 -1.48 -6.66 5.16
N ALA A 29 -0.77 -7.13 4.14
CA ALA A 29 -1.33 -7.38 2.81
C ALA A 29 -2.16 -8.67 2.74
N PHE A 30 -1.72 -9.73 3.44
CA PHE A 30 -2.25 -11.09 3.31
C PHE A 30 -2.73 -11.71 4.63
N GLY A 31 -2.52 -11.05 5.78
CA GLY A 31 -2.92 -11.56 7.09
C GLY A 31 -4.38 -11.30 7.47
N ARG A 32 -5.16 -10.63 6.61
CA ARG A 32 -6.61 -10.46 6.81
C ARG A 32 -7.37 -11.66 6.26
N ALA A 33 -8.41 -12.08 6.96
CA ALA A 33 -9.29 -13.15 6.50
C ALA A 33 -9.93 -12.76 5.15
N LYS A 34 -10.25 -13.75 4.30
CA LYS A 34 -10.89 -13.49 3.00
C LYS A 34 -12.19 -12.68 3.18
N SER A 35 -13.01 -13.03 4.16
CA SER A 35 -14.24 -12.32 4.51
C SER A 35 -14.02 -10.84 4.85
N GLU A 36 -12.95 -10.52 5.58
CA GLU A 36 -12.61 -9.14 5.94
C GLU A 36 -12.13 -8.33 4.73
N ARG A 37 -11.36 -8.96 3.83
CA ARG A 37 -10.93 -8.34 2.57
C ARG A 37 -12.12 -8.07 1.65
N ASP A 38 -13.02 -9.05 1.51
CA ASP A 38 -14.21 -8.93 0.67
C ASP A 38 -15.16 -7.84 1.19
N LEU A 39 -15.36 -7.77 2.52
CA LEU A 39 -16.15 -6.71 3.16
C LEU A 39 -15.51 -5.32 2.99
N ALA A 40 -14.19 -5.22 3.16
CA ALA A 40 -13.47 -3.96 2.93
C ALA A 40 -13.55 -3.50 1.46
N ALA A 41 -13.47 -4.43 0.50
CA ALA A 41 -13.63 -4.12 -0.91
C ALA A 41 -15.06 -3.66 -1.24
N ALA A 42 -16.08 -4.37 -0.75
CA ALA A 42 -17.48 -4.02 -0.97
C ALA A 42 -17.85 -2.66 -0.36
N THR A 43 -17.32 -2.35 0.82
CA THR A 43 -17.50 -1.03 1.45
C THR A 43 -16.82 0.08 0.66
N ALA A 44 -15.59 -0.13 0.21
CA ALA A 44 -14.88 0.84 -0.64
C ALA A 44 -15.63 1.10 -1.97
N GLU A 45 -16.16 0.05 -2.61
CA GLU A 45 -16.95 0.18 -3.83
C GLU A 45 -18.25 0.97 -3.60
N LEU A 46 -18.94 0.71 -2.50
CA LEU A 46 -20.16 1.45 -2.14
C LEU A 46 -19.86 2.93 -1.90
N GLU A 47 -18.80 3.24 -1.16
CA GLU A 47 -18.38 4.63 -0.92
C GLU A 47 -17.97 5.31 -2.23
N GLN A 48 -17.21 4.63 -3.10
CA GLN A 48 -16.85 5.17 -4.41
C GLN A 48 -18.08 5.49 -5.24
N LYS A 49 -19.06 4.57 -5.30
CA LYS A 49 -20.34 4.79 -5.98
C LYS A 49 -21.11 5.97 -5.39
N ARG A 50 -21.13 6.12 -4.06
CA ARG A 50 -21.75 7.28 -3.39
C ARG A 50 -21.05 8.57 -3.80
N HIS A 51 -19.73 8.61 -3.73
CA HIS A 51 -18.94 9.77 -4.12
C HIS A 51 -19.15 10.15 -5.59
N ASP A 52 -19.15 9.16 -6.48
CA ASP A 52 -19.38 9.37 -7.92
C ASP A 52 -20.82 9.83 -8.20
N ALA A 53 -21.82 9.30 -7.49
CA ALA A 53 -23.21 9.75 -7.60
C ALA A 53 -23.41 11.20 -7.11
N HIS A 54 -22.59 11.65 -6.16
CA HIS A 54 -22.58 13.04 -5.68
C HIS A 54 -21.66 13.96 -6.50
N ARG A 55 -20.95 13.45 -7.52
CA ARG A 55 -20.13 14.27 -8.40
C ARG A 55 -21.04 15.04 -9.35
N LEU A 56 -21.17 16.36 -9.16
CA LEU A 56 -21.66 17.25 -10.20
C LEU A 56 -20.62 17.28 -11.33
N ALA A 57 -21.00 16.91 -12.54
CA ALA A 57 -20.16 17.08 -13.73
C ALA A 57 -19.88 18.58 -13.93
N GLY A 58 -18.76 19.07 -13.40
CA GLY A 58 -18.45 20.49 -13.40
C GLY A 58 -17.06 20.85 -12.88
N GLY A 59 -16.07 19.96 -13.02
CA GLY A 59 -14.71 20.21 -12.56
C GLY A 59 -13.66 19.45 -13.35
N GLY A 60 -13.33 19.93 -14.56
CA GLY A 60 -11.97 19.81 -15.08
C GLY A 60 -11.70 18.93 -16.30
N GLU A 61 -12.58 18.87 -17.29
CA GLU A 61 -12.15 18.51 -18.66
C GLU A 61 -12.85 19.44 -19.66
N ALA A 62 -12.23 20.60 -19.89
CA ALA A 62 -12.55 21.43 -21.04
C ALA A 62 -12.06 20.67 -22.29
N PRO A 63 -12.88 20.52 -23.34
CA PRO A 63 -12.43 19.86 -24.56
C PRO A 63 -11.34 20.72 -25.19
N GLU A 64 -10.18 20.12 -25.44
CA GLU A 64 -9.08 20.74 -26.18
C GLU A 64 -9.61 21.29 -27.51
N GLU A 65 -9.51 22.61 -27.64
CA GLU A 65 -9.82 23.38 -28.85
C GLU A 65 -8.85 22.91 -29.95
N ARG A 66 -9.42 22.45 -31.06
CA ARG A 66 -8.69 22.03 -32.25
C ARG A 66 -8.45 23.26 -33.12
N ASP A 67 -7.19 23.65 -33.28
CA ASP A 67 -6.72 24.53 -34.37
C ASP A 67 -6.37 23.71 -35.63
#